data_AF-A0A9E3CX17-F1
#
_entry.id   AF-A0A9E3CX17-F1
#
_cell.length_a   1.000
_cell.length_b   1.000
_cell.length_c   1.000
_cell.angle_alpha   90.00
_cell.angle_beta   90.00
_cell.angle_gamma   90.00
#
_symmetry.space_group_name_H-M   'P 1'
#
loop_
_entity.id
_entity.type
_entity.pdbx_description
1 polymer ?
#
loop_
_entity_poly.entity_id
_entity_poly.type
_entity_poly.pdbx_seq_one_letter_code
_entity_poly.pdbx_strand_id
1 'polypeptide(L)'
;MNSPRPSRKRSALSLLFALCVCLSLAAAAAAQKREHLTPEEIELVRDNQELDARTKVFIQAAERRLLAVTNPAEAEKNAAKEKEKWGVVQGSRTQLFYDIGKILDEAVVNVDDVAEHNPESPLLRKSLYLLAEATTKMLPQLAKLREETQVEAEADQLDRALETAREITDAAKEKGVNAEDLKAKAKAAKKN
;
A
#
# COMPACT_ATOMS: atom_id res chain seq x y z
N MET A 1 2.16 -28.48 -69.36
CA MET A 1 2.37 -28.77 -67.92
C MET A 1 2.63 -27.44 -67.22
N ASN A 2 1.71 -26.99 -66.36
CA ASN A 2 1.76 -25.66 -65.72
C ASN A 2 1.85 -25.86 -64.20
N SER A 3 2.90 -25.34 -63.58
CA SER A 3 3.10 -25.37 -62.12
C SER A 3 2.44 -24.16 -61.45
N PRO A 4 1.81 -24.30 -60.26
CA PRO A 4 1.17 -23.18 -59.58
C PRO A 4 2.18 -22.36 -58.75
N ARG A 5 2.01 -21.04 -58.75
CA ARG A 5 2.77 -20.10 -57.90
C ARG A 5 2.18 -20.06 -56.48
N PRO A 6 3.01 -20.03 -55.43
CA PRO A 6 2.53 -19.92 -54.05
C PRO A 6 2.00 -18.51 -53.75
N SER A 7 0.91 -18.46 -52.98
CA SER A 7 0.14 -17.25 -52.69
C SER A 7 0.78 -16.41 -51.57
N ARG A 8 1.18 -15.17 -51.91
CA ARG A 8 1.78 -14.16 -51.02
C ARG A 8 0.90 -13.73 -49.82
N LYS A 9 -0.37 -14.13 -49.77
CA LYS A 9 -1.35 -13.63 -48.78
C LYS A 9 -1.25 -14.29 -47.40
N ARG A 10 -0.55 -15.42 -47.27
CA ARG A 10 -0.44 -16.15 -45.99
C ARG A 10 0.66 -15.62 -45.06
N SER A 11 1.72 -15.00 -45.59
CA SER A 11 2.83 -14.49 -44.78
C SER A 11 2.53 -13.19 -44.03
N ALA A 12 1.64 -12.33 -44.56
CA ALA A 12 1.28 -11.07 -43.91
C ALA A 12 0.40 -11.27 -42.66
N LEU A 13 -0.46 -12.30 -42.67
CA LEU A 13 -1.37 -12.60 -41.56
C LEU A 13 -0.62 -13.20 -40.35
N SER A 14 0.41 -14.01 -40.59
CA SER A 14 1.27 -14.56 -39.53
C SER A 14 2.16 -13.49 -38.87
N LEU A 15 2.60 -12.47 -39.62
CA LEU A 15 3.37 -11.35 -39.05
C LEU A 15 2.50 -10.46 -38.15
N LEU A 16 1.25 -10.20 -38.54
CA LEU A 16 0.32 -9.39 -37.74
C LEU A 16 -0.06 -10.07 -36.43
N PHE A 17 -0.28 -11.39 -36.46
CA PHE A 17 -0.64 -12.17 -35.27
C PHE A 17 0.54 -12.28 -34.29
N ALA A 18 1.76 -12.48 -34.79
CA ALA A 18 2.97 -12.46 -33.97
C ALA A 18 3.20 -11.09 -33.31
N LEU A 19 2.94 -9.99 -34.03
CA LEU A 19 3.07 -8.64 -33.48
C LEU A 19 2.04 -8.36 -32.36
N CYS A 20 0.78 -8.79 -32.51
CA CYS A 20 -0.24 -8.66 -31.46
C CYS A 20 0.09 -9.46 -30.19
N VAL A 21 0.67 -10.65 -30.33
CA VAL A 21 1.13 -11.47 -29.19
C VAL A 21 2.33 -10.81 -28.49
N CYS A 22 3.28 -10.25 -29.25
CA CYS A 22 4.41 -9.52 -28.65
C CYS A 22 3.97 -8.24 -27.90
N LEU A 23 2.96 -7.50 -28.41
CA LEU A 23 2.43 -6.32 -27.71
C LEU A 23 1.67 -6.69 -26.41
N SER A 24 1.00 -7.83 -26.38
CA SER A 24 0.26 -8.28 -25.19
C SER A 24 1.17 -8.82 -24.08
N LEU A 25 2.30 -9.46 -24.42
CA LEU A 25 3.32 -9.83 -23.42
C LEU A 25 4.08 -8.62 -22.86
N ALA A 26 4.27 -7.55 -23.64
CA ALA A 26 4.93 -6.33 -23.15
C ALA A 26 4.05 -5.56 -22.14
N ALA A 27 2.72 -5.57 -22.31
CA ALA A 27 1.79 -4.96 -21.36
C ALA A 27 1.74 -5.72 -20.01
N ALA A 28 1.88 -7.05 -20.04
CA ALA A 28 1.96 -7.86 -18.82
C ALA A 28 3.27 -7.65 -18.04
N ALA A 29 4.39 -7.39 -18.75
CA ALA A 29 5.67 -7.07 -18.13
C ALA A 29 5.71 -5.66 -17.46
N ALA A 30 4.85 -4.73 -17.90
CA ALA A 30 4.68 -3.42 -17.28
C ALA A 30 3.90 -3.45 -15.95
N ALA A 31 3.32 -4.60 -15.57
CA ALA A 31 2.92 -4.90 -14.19
C ALA A 31 4.14 -5.23 -13.30
N GLN A 32 5.29 -4.65 -13.63
CA GLN A 32 6.47 -4.61 -12.79
C GLN A 32 6.02 -4.08 -11.42
N LYS A 33 6.22 -4.90 -10.38
CA LYS A 33 5.84 -4.65 -8.97
C LYS A 33 6.09 -3.17 -8.66
N ARG A 34 5.03 -2.37 -8.63
CA ARG A 34 5.13 -0.97 -8.27
C ARG A 34 5.54 -0.94 -6.80
N GLU A 35 6.63 -0.25 -6.51
CA GLU A 35 6.99 0.07 -5.14
C GLU A 35 5.96 1.06 -4.59
N HIS A 36 5.23 0.62 -3.56
CA HIS A 36 4.17 1.41 -2.93
C HIS A 36 4.71 2.45 -1.94
N LEU A 37 5.96 2.31 -1.51
CA LEU A 37 6.71 3.29 -0.70
C LEU A 37 7.67 4.11 -1.55
N THR A 38 7.93 5.35 -1.14
CA THR A 38 9.04 6.13 -1.71
C THR A 38 10.39 5.57 -1.23
N PRO A 39 11.50 5.81 -1.95
CA PRO A 39 12.83 5.42 -1.48
C PRO A 39 13.13 5.93 -0.06
N GLU A 40 12.76 7.18 0.24
CA GLU A 40 12.95 7.78 1.56
C GLU A 40 12.08 7.12 2.63
N GLU A 41 10.85 6.72 2.31
CA GLU A 41 10.00 5.96 3.22
C GLU A 41 10.55 4.55 3.49
N ILE A 42 11.14 3.90 2.49
CA ILE A 42 11.83 2.61 2.67
C ILE A 42 13.01 2.77 3.63
N GLU A 43 13.80 3.83 3.48
CA GLU A 43 14.88 4.14 4.41
C GLU A 43 14.36 4.41 5.83
N LEU A 44 13.24 5.14 5.97
CA LEU A 44 12.61 5.35 7.26
C LEU A 44 12.11 4.04 7.89
N VAL A 45 11.50 3.13 7.12
CA VAL A 45 11.09 1.81 7.61
C VAL A 45 12.33 1.01 8.06
N ARG A 46 13.42 1.08 7.31
CA ARG A 46 14.69 0.41 7.62
C ARG A 46 15.36 0.98 8.87
N ASP A 47 15.29 2.29 9.09
CA ASP A 47 15.92 2.95 10.22
C ASP A 47 15.08 2.83 11.51
N ASN A 48 13.77 2.61 11.39
CA ASN A 48 12.84 2.45 12.52
C ASN A 48 12.53 0.97 12.77
N GLN A 49 13.47 0.24 13.38
CA GLN A 49 13.33 -1.21 13.64
C GLN A 49 12.38 -1.57 14.80
N GLU A 50 12.13 -0.64 15.74
CA GLU A 50 11.13 -0.87 16.78
C GLU A 50 9.72 -0.90 16.17
N LEU A 51 8.92 -1.91 16.51
CA LEU A 51 7.63 -2.17 15.85
C LEU A 51 6.71 -0.94 15.85
N ASP A 52 6.58 -0.24 16.98
CA ASP A 52 5.70 0.93 17.08
C ASP A 52 6.24 2.14 16.31
N ALA A 53 7.57 2.28 16.21
CA ALA A 53 8.21 3.29 15.38
C ALA A 53 7.99 2.99 13.88
N ARG A 54 8.22 1.75 13.46
CA ARG A 54 7.98 1.28 12.08
C ARG A 54 6.51 1.46 11.67
N THR A 55 5.60 1.09 12.55
CA THR A 55 4.15 1.23 12.35
C THR A 55 3.77 2.69 12.09
N LYS A 56 4.38 3.65 12.80
CA LYS A 56 4.14 5.08 12.53
C LYS A 56 4.63 5.52 11.16
N VAL A 57 5.72 4.95 10.65
CA VAL A 57 6.20 5.23 9.29
C VAL A 57 5.17 4.77 8.27
N PHE A 58 4.65 3.55 8.40
CA PHE A 58 3.58 3.06 7.52
C PHE A 58 2.31 3.91 7.61
N ILE A 59 1.86 4.25 8.82
CA ILE A 59 0.69 5.14 9.03
C ILE A 59 0.89 6.45 8.28
N GLN A 60 2.02 7.14 8.51
CA GLN A 60 2.28 8.42 7.86
C GLN A 60 2.39 8.28 6.33
N ALA A 61 2.99 7.21 5.83
CA ALA A 61 3.05 6.93 4.39
C ALA A 61 1.65 6.79 3.78
N ALA A 62 0.74 6.03 4.42
CA ALA A 62 -0.64 5.90 4.00
C ALA A 62 -1.41 7.23 4.09
N GLU A 63 -1.25 7.97 5.18
CA GLU A 63 -1.89 9.29 5.37
C GLU A 63 -1.47 10.29 4.29
N ARG A 64 -0.20 10.29 3.88
CA ARG A 64 0.29 11.18 2.81
C ARG A 64 -0.38 10.88 1.46
N ARG A 65 -0.60 9.60 1.14
CA ARG A 65 -1.31 9.19 -0.08
C ARG A 65 -2.79 9.52 -0.01
N LEU A 66 -3.41 9.32 1.15
CA LEU A 66 -4.80 9.72 1.38
C LEU A 66 -4.97 11.24 1.28
N LEU A 67 -4.04 12.03 1.82
CA LEU A 67 -4.05 13.48 1.67
C LEU A 67 -3.88 13.90 0.20
N ALA A 68 -3.00 13.24 -0.55
CA ALA A 68 -2.79 13.52 -1.96
C ALA A 68 -4.05 13.32 -2.82
N VAL A 69 -4.94 12.40 -2.44
CA VAL A 69 -6.21 12.16 -3.17
C VAL A 69 -7.41 12.92 -2.62
N THR A 70 -7.40 13.35 -1.35
CA THR A 70 -8.50 14.11 -0.73
C THR A 70 -8.30 15.62 -0.75
N ASN A 71 -7.05 16.10 -0.58
CA ASN A 71 -6.68 17.51 -0.61
C ASN A 71 -5.31 17.73 -1.29
N PRO A 72 -5.23 17.67 -2.63
CA PRO A 72 -3.97 17.79 -3.37
C PRO A 72 -3.19 19.08 -3.08
N ALA A 73 -3.88 20.21 -2.90
CA ALA A 73 -3.24 21.50 -2.63
C ALA A 73 -2.50 21.51 -1.28
N GLU A 74 -3.09 20.88 -0.25
CA GLU A 74 -2.43 20.73 1.04
C GLU A 74 -1.31 19.68 0.98
N ALA A 75 -1.51 18.59 0.22
CA ALA A 75 -0.48 17.58 0.00
C ALA A 75 0.78 18.17 -0.64
N GLU A 76 0.65 19.02 -1.66
CA GLU A 76 1.77 19.70 -2.31
C GLU A 76 2.53 20.63 -1.35
N LYS A 77 1.79 21.39 -0.53
CA LYS A 77 2.38 22.27 0.49
C LYS A 77 3.18 21.47 1.53
N ASN A 78 2.66 20.33 1.97
CA ASN A 78 3.35 19.47 2.94
C ASN A 78 4.53 18.75 2.30
N ALA A 79 4.38 18.27 1.07
CA ALA A 79 5.45 17.66 0.29
C ALA A 79 6.64 18.62 0.13
N ALA A 80 6.41 19.91 -0.12
CA ALA A 80 7.49 20.88 -0.22
C ALA A 80 8.32 21.04 1.07
N LYS A 81 7.70 20.86 2.25
CA LYS A 81 8.38 20.98 3.56
C LYS A 81 9.09 19.70 3.97
N GLU A 82 8.51 18.56 3.60
CA GLU A 82 8.90 17.25 4.12
C GLU A 82 9.65 16.40 3.09
N LYS A 83 9.87 16.93 1.88
CA LYS A 83 10.48 16.22 0.74
C LYS A 83 11.80 15.52 1.10
N GLU A 84 12.69 16.19 1.82
CA GLU A 84 13.99 15.61 2.16
C GLU A 84 13.88 14.40 3.09
N LYS A 85 12.87 14.39 3.97
CA LYS A 85 12.67 13.31 4.93
C LYS A 85 11.84 12.17 4.36
N TRP A 86 10.80 12.49 3.60
CA TRP A 86 9.75 11.54 3.22
C TRP A 86 9.65 11.28 1.71
N GLY A 87 10.47 11.95 0.91
CA GLY A 87 10.41 11.85 -0.54
C GLY A 87 9.16 12.50 -1.13
N VAL A 88 8.95 12.30 -2.43
CA VAL A 88 7.77 12.80 -3.15
C VAL A 88 6.81 11.65 -3.40
N VAL A 89 5.56 11.78 -2.96
CA VAL A 89 4.48 10.86 -3.32
C VAL A 89 4.15 11.05 -4.80
N GLN A 90 4.25 9.98 -5.59
CA GLN A 90 4.03 9.99 -7.03
C GLN A 90 3.04 8.91 -7.44
N GLY A 91 2.35 9.10 -8.56
CA GLY A 91 1.44 8.11 -9.14
C GLY A 91 0.10 8.70 -9.56
N SER A 92 -0.67 7.91 -10.32
CA SER A 92 -2.06 8.22 -10.61
C SER A 92 -2.93 8.03 -9.36
N ARG A 93 -4.14 8.61 -9.35
CA ARG A 93 -5.10 8.46 -8.25
C ARG A 93 -5.37 6.98 -7.90
N THR A 94 -5.60 6.13 -8.91
CA THR A 94 -5.73 4.69 -8.74
C THR A 94 -4.51 4.04 -8.11
N GLN A 95 -3.30 4.45 -8.53
CA GLN A 95 -2.06 3.95 -7.95
C GLN A 95 -1.90 4.37 -6.49
N LEU A 96 -2.34 5.59 -6.12
CA LEU A 96 -2.31 6.03 -4.72
C LEU A 96 -3.27 5.22 -3.85
N PHE A 97 -4.44 4.82 -4.35
CA PHE A 97 -5.33 3.90 -3.63
C PHE A 97 -4.71 2.50 -3.47
N TYR A 98 -4.09 1.98 -4.53
CA TYR A 98 -3.31 0.74 -4.46
C TYR A 98 -2.21 0.84 -3.39
N ASP A 99 -1.46 1.94 -3.37
CA ASP A 99 -0.38 2.15 -2.42
C ASP A 99 -0.91 2.20 -0.97
N ILE A 100 -2.04 2.87 -0.71
CA ILE A 100 -2.68 2.90 0.62
C ILE A 100 -2.97 1.47 1.08
N GLY A 101 -3.64 0.66 0.25
CA GLY A 101 -3.94 -0.73 0.60
C GLY A 101 -2.67 -1.54 0.88
N LYS A 102 -1.65 -1.44 0.03
CA LYS A 102 -0.38 -2.16 0.21
C LYS A 102 0.40 -1.76 1.44
N ILE A 103 0.39 -0.47 1.79
CA ILE A 103 1.04 0.03 3.01
C ILE A 103 0.34 -0.52 4.26
N LEU A 104 -1.00 -0.54 4.27
CA LEU A 104 -1.76 -1.11 5.38
C LEU A 104 -1.53 -2.63 5.49
N ASP A 105 -1.56 -3.35 4.36
CA ASP A 105 -1.23 -4.79 4.32
C ASP A 105 0.16 -5.05 4.90
N GLU A 106 1.17 -4.27 4.50
CA GLU A 106 2.54 -4.44 5.00
C GLU A 106 2.65 -4.12 6.50
N ALA A 107 1.94 -3.09 6.97
CA ALA A 107 1.88 -2.79 8.41
C ALA A 107 1.28 -3.96 9.20
N VAL A 108 0.23 -4.60 8.69
CA VAL A 108 -0.38 -5.81 9.30
C VAL A 108 0.62 -6.96 9.32
N VAL A 109 1.27 -7.28 8.19
CA VAL A 109 2.30 -8.34 8.12
C VAL A 109 3.39 -8.12 9.15
N ASN A 110 3.82 -6.87 9.37
CA ASN A 110 4.84 -6.54 10.36
C ASN A 110 4.38 -6.74 11.81
N VAL A 111 3.10 -6.47 12.10
CA VAL A 111 2.52 -6.72 13.43
C VAL A 111 2.35 -8.23 13.65
N ASP A 112 1.86 -8.95 12.64
CA ASP A 112 1.64 -10.39 12.69
C ASP A 112 2.95 -11.17 12.83
N ASP A 113 4.00 -10.80 12.11
CA ASP A 113 5.35 -11.38 12.23
C ASP A 113 5.89 -11.29 13.67
N VAL A 114 5.73 -10.12 14.31
CA VAL A 114 6.12 -9.96 15.71
C VAL A 114 5.17 -10.71 16.64
N ALA A 115 3.89 -10.84 16.32
CA ALA A 115 2.94 -11.60 17.14
C ALA A 115 3.25 -13.10 17.10
N GLU A 116 3.69 -13.62 15.95
CA GLU A 116 4.08 -15.00 15.77
C GLU A 116 5.41 -15.31 16.47
N HIS A 117 6.40 -14.42 16.36
CA HIS A 117 7.75 -14.66 16.87
C HIS A 117 7.98 -14.17 18.31
N ASN A 118 7.25 -13.16 18.76
CA ASN A 118 7.37 -12.56 20.10
C ASN A 118 6.00 -12.08 20.64
N PRO A 119 5.06 -13.00 20.91
CA PRO A 119 3.68 -12.69 21.32
C PRO A 119 3.57 -11.86 22.62
N GLU A 120 4.59 -11.93 23.48
CA GLU A 120 4.64 -11.19 24.76
C GLU A 120 5.22 -9.77 24.60
N SER A 121 5.53 -9.35 23.37
CA SER A 121 6.09 -8.03 23.12
C SER A 121 5.14 -6.93 23.59
N PRO A 122 5.59 -6.02 24.48
CA PRO A 122 4.77 -4.88 24.92
C PRO A 122 4.47 -3.91 23.76
N LEU A 123 5.18 -4.02 22.63
CA LEU A 123 4.97 -3.17 21.46
C LEU A 123 3.82 -3.66 20.57
N LEU A 124 3.35 -4.91 20.69
CA LEU A 124 2.29 -5.44 19.84
C LEU A 124 0.98 -4.68 20.04
N ARG A 125 0.50 -4.63 21.29
CA ARG A 125 -0.73 -3.91 21.65
C ARG A 125 -0.63 -2.43 21.32
N LYS A 126 0.52 -1.82 21.58
CA LYS A 126 0.78 -0.42 21.24
C LYS A 126 0.71 -0.15 19.74
N SER A 127 1.31 -1.01 18.93
CA SER A 127 1.35 -0.85 17.47
C SER A 127 -0.02 -1.09 16.86
N LEU A 128 -0.72 -2.12 17.32
CA LEU A 128 -2.11 -2.39 16.93
C LEU A 128 -3.04 -1.23 17.31
N TYR A 129 -2.85 -0.61 18.49
CA TYR A 129 -3.60 0.59 18.88
C TYR A 129 -3.36 1.74 17.90
N LEU A 130 -2.09 2.06 17.61
CA LEU A 130 -1.73 3.15 16.70
C LEU A 130 -2.33 2.93 15.30
N LEU A 131 -2.22 1.70 14.80
CA LEU A 131 -2.73 1.35 13.48
C LEU A 131 -4.26 1.44 13.44
N ALA A 132 -4.96 0.93 14.46
CA ALA A 132 -6.41 1.01 14.57
C ALA A 132 -6.92 2.44 14.73
N GLU A 133 -6.21 3.29 15.48
CA GLU A 133 -6.55 4.71 15.62
C GLU A 133 -6.46 5.43 14.26
N ALA A 134 -5.39 5.16 13.51
CA ALA A 134 -5.19 5.73 12.18
C ALA A 134 -6.26 5.23 11.19
N THR A 135 -6.49 3.92 11.11
CA THR A 135 -7.48 3.36 10.19
C THR A 135 -8.90 3.80 10.53
N THR A 136 -9.26 3.95 11.81
CA THR A 136 -10.55 4.54 12.23
C THR A 136 -10.77 5.93 11.63
N LYS A 137 -9.72 6.75 11.49
CA LYS A 137 -9.79 8.08 10.87
C LYS A 137 -9.80 8.02 9.34
N MET A 138 -9.14 7.02 8.75
CA MET A 138 -9.09 6.83 7.30
C MET A 138 -10.40 6.26 6.72
N LEU A 139 -11.05 5.33 7.44
CA LEU A 139 -12.26 4.63 7.01
C LEU A 139 -13.36 5.55 6.42
N PRO A 140 -13.81 6.62 7.11
CA PRO A 140 -14.85 7.49 6.54
C PRO A 140 -14.40 8.21 5.28
N GLN A 141 -13.10 8.54 5.15
CA GLN A 141 -12.56 9.19 3.96
C GLN A 141 -12.49 8.23 2.78
N LEU A 142 -11.97 7.00 3.00
CA LEU A 142 -11.92 5.95 2.00
C LEU A 142 -13.33 5.54 1.54
N ALA A 143 -14.28 5.42 2.46
CA ALA A 143 -15.67 5.10 2.14
C ALA A 143 -16.32 6.18 1.26
N LYS A 144 -16.12 7.45 1.61
CA LYS A 144 -16.60 8.57 0.80
C LYS A 144 -16.00 8.54 -0.61
N LEU A 145 -14.68 8.35 -0.73
CA LEU A 145 -14.01 8.25 -2.03
C LEU A 145 -14.55 7.07 -2.86
N ARG A 146 -14.90 5.97 -2.21
CA ARG A 146 -15.48 4.78 -2.83
C ARG A 146 -16.89 5.01 -3.38
N GLU A 147 -17.70 5.79 -2.67
CA GLU A 147 -19.04 6.19 -3.09
C GLU A 147 -18.99 7.20 -4.25
N GLU A 148 -17.98 8.06 -4.27
CA GLU A 148 -17.84 9.12 -5.29
C GLU A 148 -17.19 8.64 -6.59
N THR A 149 -16.40 7.56 -6.58
CA THR A 149 -15.71 7.11 -7.79
C THR A 149 -16.64 6.34 -8.73
N GLN A 150 -16.50 6.62 -10.03
CA GLN A 150 -17.14 5.86 -11.12
C GLN A 150 -16.13 4.99 -11.88
N VAL A 151 -14.87 5.02 -11.46
CA VAL A 151 -13.78 4.29 -12.11
C VAL A 151 -13.64 2.93 -11.41
N GLU A 152 -13.99 1.85 -12.11
CA GLU A 152 -13.97 0.49 -11.56
C GLU A 152 -12.61 0.12 -10.95
N ALA A 153 -11.52 0.48 -11.64
CA ALA A 153 -10.17 0.22 -11.13
C ALA A 153 -9.86 0.96 -9.82
N GLU A 154 -10.43 2.16 -9.59
CA GLU A 154 -10.30 2.86 -8.31
C GLU A 154 -11.18 2.22 -7.24
N ALA A 155 -12.41 1.86 -7.61
CA ALA A 155 -13.35 1.16 -6.73
C ALA A 155 -12.72 -0.13 -6.17
N ASP A 156 -12.09 -0.94 -7.02
CA ASP A 156 -11.39 -2.17 -6.63
C ASP A 156 -10.26 -1.92 -5.62
N GLN A 157 -9.48 -0.84 -5.78
CA GLN A 157 -8.39 -0.54 -4.84
C GLN A 157 -8.93 0.02 -3.52
N LEU A 158 -9.98 0.83 -3.59
CA LEU A 158 -10.64 1.38 -2.41
C LEU A 158 -11.34 0.29 -1.59
N ASP A 159 -11.98 -0.68 -2.23
CA ASP A 159 -12.62 -1.82 -1.56
C ASP A 159 -11.60 -2.64 -0.78
N ARG A 160 -10.42 -2.92 -1.38
CA ARG A 160 -9.31 -3.60 -0.70
C ARG A 160 -8.78 -2.79 0.48
N ALA A 161 -8.50 -1.50 0.29
CA ALA A 161 -8.01 -0.64 1.36
C ALA A 161 -9.02 -0.52 2.52
N LEU A 162 -10.32 -0.48 2.21
CA LEU A 162 -11.40 -0.50 3.20
C LEU A 162 -11.48 -1.82 3.96
N GLU A 163 -11.33 -2.94 3.27
CA GLU A 163 -11.30 -4.28 3.89
C GLU A 163 -10.15 -4.38 4.89
N THR A 164 -8.91 -4.13 4.45
CA THR A 164 -7.73 -4.14 5.34
C THR A 164 -7.90 -3.19 6.53
N ALA A 165 -8.40 -1.96 6.29
CA ALA A 165 -8.63 -0.99 7.36
C ALA A 165 -9.67 -1.47 8.39
N ARG A 166 -10.73 -2.16 7.95
CA ARG A 166 -11.76 -2.75 8.83
C ARG A 166 -11.20 -3.89 9.65
N GLU A 167 -10.47 -4.81 9.02
CA GLU A 167 -9.83 -5.94 9.69
C GLU A 167 -8.93 -5.47 10.83
N ILE A 168 -8.13 -4.42 10.61
CA ILE A 168 -7.30 -3.79 11.65
C ILE A 168 -8.16 -3.30 12.82
N THR A 169 -9.24 -2.56 12.55
CA THR A 169 -10.10 -2.01 13.60
C THR A 169 -10.84 -3.09 14.38
N ASP A 170 -11.29 -4.14 13.69
CA ASP A 170 -12.00 -5.25 14.30
C ASP A 170 -11.05 -6.10 15.15
N ALA A 171 -9.84 -6.37 14.67
CA ALA A 171 -8.80 -7.06 15.43
C ALA A 171 -8.44 -6.29 16.71
N ALA A 172 -8.24 -4.97 16.63
CA ALA A 172 -7.96 -4.15 17.81
C ALA A 172 -9.10 -4.21 18.84
N LYS A 173 -10.35 -4.17 18.37
CA LYS A 173 -11.53 -4.31 19.22
C LYS A 173 -11.63 -5.70 19.86
N GLU A 174 -11.42 -6.76 19.09
CA GLU A 174 -11.43 -8.14 19.59
C GLU A 174 -10.35 -8.36 20.66
N LYS A 175 -9.14 -7.81 20.44
CA LYS A 175 -8.02 -7.90 21.39
C LYS A 175 -8.12 -6.91 22.56
N GLY A 176 -9.20 -6.11 22.64
CA GLY A 176 -9.43 -5.14 23.70
C GLY A 176 -8.31 -4.10 23.82
N VAL A 177 -7.70 -3.74 22.69
CA VAL A 177 -6.62 -2.75 22.63
C VAL A 177 -7.18 -1.34 22.82
N ASN A 178 -6.50 -0.51 23.61
CA ASN A 178 -6.98 0.80 24.01
C ASN A 178 -5.84 1.80 24.26
N ALA A 179 -6.19 3.06 24.54
CA ALA A 179 -5.22 4.15 24.68
C ALA A 179 -4.19 3.96 25.80
N GLU A 180 -4.47 3.10 26.80
CA GLU A 180 -3.50 2.80 27.86
C GLU A 180 -2.30 2.00 27.32
N ASP A 181 -2.49 1.24 26.23
CA ASP A 181 -1.44 0.47 25.56
C ASP A 181 -0.34 1.39 24.97
N LEU A 182 -0.62 2.68 24.75
CA LEU A 182 0.40 3.67 24.34
C LEU A 182 1.53 3.85 25.36
N LYS A 183 1.25 3.61 26.64
CA LYS A 183 2.23 3.75 27.72
C LYS A 183 3.27 2.63 27.73
N ALA A 184 3.03 1.56 26.96
CA ALA A 184 3.97 0.46 26.83
C ALA A 184 5.30 0.96 26.25
N LYS A 185 6.38 0.59 26.94
CA LYS A 185 7.75 0.80 26.48
C LYS A 185 8.37 -0.57 26.26
N ALA A 186 9.25 -0.67 25.27
CA ALA A 186 10.18 -1.80 25.14
C ALA A 186 11.13 -1.80 26.34
N LYS A 187 10.67 -2.18 27.54
CA LYS A 187 11.59 -2.44 28.65
C LYS A 187 12.44 -3.62 28.21
N ALA A 188 13.74 -3.33 28.08
CA ALA A 188 14.79 -4.22 27.62
C ALA A 188 14.53 -5.69 27.99
N ALA A 189 14.45 -6.53 26.96
CA ALA A 189 14.90 -7.92 27.07
C ALA A 189 16.39 -7.91 27.46
N LYS A 190 16.67 -7.62 28.73
CA LYS A 190 17.93 -7.90 29.43
C LYS A 190 17.58 -8.76 30.64
N LYS A 191 17.42 -10.04 30.35
CA LYS A 191 17.53 -11.21 31.22
C LYS A 191 17.84 -12.35 30.24
N ASN A 192 19.02 -12.96 30.18
CA ASN A 192 20.11 -13.14 31.13
C ASN A 192 21.47 -13.02 30.43
#